data_AF-A0A815J3Z1-F1
#
_entry.id   AF-A0A815J3Z1-F1
#
_cell.length_a   1.000
_cell.length_b   1.000
_cell.length_c   1.000
_cell.angle_alpha   90.00
_cell.angle_beta   90.00
_cell.angle_gamma   90.00
#
_symmetry.space_group_name_H-M   'P 1'
#
loop_
_entity.id
_entity.type
_entity.pdbx_description
1 polymer ?
#
loop_
_entity_poly.entity_id
_entity_poly.type
_entity_poly.pdbx_seq_one_letter_code
_entity_poly.pdbx_strand_id
1 'polypeptide(L)'
;MFSILIAGRLPQINFQQVSETQFVIPVSDVDNVNHLVVFMTGQIPFPENFGGGVYFSWPSTESPSWIYLGKITNTKPSAIFKINKIKDIESKISSSLVPSLFSGFQHQTAIPTDGLLGISVEPLTQLEQQIQPHDITPSTVASNVEFVSKMLNNFVNYVTSFVQNVPGTSEQIVPLSIIQTWYSNFQRRMAENPNFWK
;
A
#
# COMPACT_ATOMS: atom_id res chain seq x y z
N MET A 1 3.23 -3.46 -23.90
CA MET A 1 1.86 -3.40 -23.34
C MET A 1 1.83 -2.68 -22.00
N PHE A 2 2.64 -3.09 -21.02
CA PHE A 2 2.66 -2.52 -19.67
C PHE A 2 3.97 -1.77 -19.36
N SER A 3 3.90 -0.88 -18.39
CA SER A 3 5.05 -0.21 -17.77
C SER A 3 4.84 -0.09 -16.27
N ILE A 4 5.95 -0.05 -15.54
CA ILE A 4 5.97 0.25 -14.12
C ILE A 4 6.78 1.51 -13.87
N LEU A 5 6.36 2.28 -12.87
CA LEU A 5 7.10 3.42 -12.34
C LEU A 5 7.19 3.26 -10.83
N ILE A 6 8.42 3.08 -10.35
CA ILE A 6 8.73 3.07 -8.93
C ILE A 6 9.07 4.50 -8.52
N ALA A 7 8.51 4.98 -7.42
CA ALA A 7 8.79 6.34 -6.94
C ALA A 7 10.31 6.54 -6.77
N GLY A 8 10.86 7.56 -7.45
CA GLY A 8 12.30 7.87 -7.44
C GLY A 8 13.17 7.09 -8.43
N ARG A 9 12.59 6.24 -9.30
CA ARG A 9 13.31 5.48 -10.32
C ARG A 9 12.77 5.77 -11.73
N LEU A 10 13.54 5.40 -12.75
CA LEU A 10 13.09 5.50 -14.15
C LEU A 10 11.95 4.50 -14.43
N PRO A 11 11.02 4.82 -15.36
CA PRO A 11 10.04 3.87 -15.84
C PRO A 11 10.69 2.63 -16.44
N GLN A 12 10.13 1.46 -16.14
CA GLN A 12 10.59 0.17 -16.66
C GLN A 12 9.50 -0.46 -17.53
N ILE A 13 9.91 -1.12 -18.61
CA ILE A 13 9.01 -1.75 -19.61
C ILE A 13 9.44 -3.18 -19.97
N ASN A 14 10.55 -3.65 -19.39
CA ASN A 14 11.20 -4.93 -19.65
C ASN A 14 10.50 -6.09 -18.93
N PHE A 15 9.19 -6.21 -19.14
CA PHE A 15 8.43 -7.38 -18.69
C PHE A 15 8.88 -8.62 -19.47
N GLN A 16 9.14 -9.70 -18.74
CA GLN A 16 9.30 -11.02 -19.30
C GLN A 16 7.93 -11.69 -19.39
N GLN A 17 7.54 -12.09 -20.58
CA GLN A 17 6.34 -12.88 -20.80
C GLN A 17 6.61 -14.34 -20.42
N VAL A 18 5.86 -14.87 -19.45
CA VAL A 18 6.02 -16.27 -18.97
C VAL A 18 4.92 -17.20 -19.44
N SER A 19 3.81 -16.64 -19.93
CA SER A 19 2.79 -17.36 -20.68
C SER A 19 2.09 -16.39 -21.63
N GLU A 20 1.15 -16.88 -22.44
CA GLU A 20 0.40 -16.04 -23.38
C GLU A 20 -0.29 -14.84 -22.72
N THR A 21 -0.74 -15.01 -21.47
CA THR A 21 -1.48 -13.99 -20.72
C THR A 21 -0.72 -13.44 -19.53
N GLN A 22 0.53 -13.83 -19.27
CA GLN A 22 1.22 -13.47 -18.03
C GLN A 22 2.59 -12.84 -18.27
N PHE A 23 2.82 -11.76 -17.55
CA PHE A 23 3.99 -10.89 -17.66
C PHE A 23 4.57 -10.65 -16.28
N VAL A 24 5.88 -10.75 -16.12
CA VAL A 24 6.56 -10.55 -14.84
C VAL A 24 7.75 -9.62 -15.03
N ILE A 25 8.01 -8.78 -14.03
CA ILE A 25 9.19 -7.91 -13.99
C ILE A 25 9.80 -7.92 -12.58
N PRO A 26 11.14 -8.05 -12.45
CA PRO A 26 11.80 -7.94 -11.16
C PRO A 26 11.80 -6.50 -10.66
N VAL A 27 11.67 -6.35 -9.34
CA VAL A 27 11.70 -5.10 -8.60
C VAL A 27 12.89 -5.15 -7.65
N SER A 28 14.03 -4.64 -8.10
CA SER A 28 15.26 -4.64 -7.31
C SER A 28 15.15 -3.75 -6.08
N ASP A 29 15.90 -4.07 -5.01
CA ASP A 29 15.94 -3.25 -3.78
C ASP A 29 14.53 -2.91 -3.28
N VAL A 30 13.69 -3.96 -3.16
CA VAL A 30 12.26 -3.83 -2.89
C VAL A 30 11.97 -3.29 -1.49
N ASP A 31 12.85 -3.54 -0.51
CA ASP A 31 12.69 -3.05 0.86
C ASP A 31 12.63 -1.51 0.94
N ASN A 32 13.20 -0.82 -0.05
CA ASN A 32 13.17 0.65 -0.15
C ASN A 32 12.03 1.18 -1.05
N VAL A 33 11.16 0.30 -1.57
CA VAL A 33 10.04 0.69 -2.44
C VAL A 33 8.79 0.99 -1.63
N ASN A 34 8.37 2.25 -1.64
CA ASN A 34 7.15 2.69 -0.96
C ASN A 34 5.90 2.64 -1.87
N HIS A 35 6.02 3.15 -3.09
CA HIS A 35 4.92 3.25 -4.04
C HIS A 35 5.34 2.73 -5.41
N LEU A 36 4.45 1.95 -6.01
CA LEU A 36 4.60 1.39 -7.34
C LEU A 36 3.40 1.79 -8.18
N VAL A 37 3.66 2.34 -9.36
CA VAL A 37 2.63 2.66 -10.35
C VAL A 37 2.71 1.63 -11.47
N VAL A 38 1.58 1.05 -11.83
CA VAL A 38 1.46 0.16 -13.00
C VAL A 38 0.53 0.84 -13.99
N PHE A 39 0.92 0.87 -15.26
CA PHE A 39 0.10 1.46 -16.30
C PHE A 39 0.28 0.79 -17.67
N MET A 40 -0.74 0.91 -18.51
CA MET A 40 -0.68 0.54 -19.92
C MET A 40 0.08 1.61 -20.70
N THR A 41 0.98 1.16 -21.59
CA THR A 41 1.77 2.03 -22.49
C THR A 41 0.96 2.72 -23.59
N GLY A 42 -0.30 2.30 -23.81
CA GLY A 42 -1.15 2.80 -24.89
C GLY A 42 -0.86 2.18 -26.27
N GLN A 43 0.18 1.36 -26.42
CA GLN A 43 0.50 0.72 -27.70
C GLN A 43 -0.46 -0.41 -28.07
N ILE A 44 -0.90 -1.20 -27.08
CA ILE A 44 -1.76 -2.37 -27.27
C ILE A 44 -2.84 -2.33 -26.17
N PRO A 45 -4.13 -2.20 -26.52
CA PRO A 45 -5.22 -2.31 -25.55
C PRO A 45 -5.45 -3.76 -25.11
N PHE A 46 -6.15 -3.96 -24.00
CA PHE A 46 -6.66 -5.29 -23.67
C PHE A 46 -7.72 -5.74 -24.69
N PRO A 47 -7.84 -7.05 -24.96
CA PRO A 47 -8.99 -7.60 -25.67
C PRO A 47 -10.33 -7.21 -25.01
N GLU A 48 -11.41 -7.29 -25.78
CA GLU A 48 -12.75 -7.02 -25.27
C GLU A 48 -13.10 -7.94 -24.09
N ASN A 49 -13.66 -7.38 -23.02
CA ASN A 49 -13.99 -8.09 -21.76
C ASN A 49 -12.80 -8.63 -20.96
N PHE A 50 -11.56 -8.20 -21.25
CA PHE A 50 -10.37 -8.53 -20.46
C PHE A 50 -9.77 -7.30 -19.75
N GLY A 51 -9.02 -7.57 -18.68
CA GLY A 51 -8.19 -6.62 -17.97
C GLY A 51 -6.92 -7.29 -17.44
N GLY A 52 -6.09 -6.54 -16.73
CA GLY A 52 -4.87 -7.04 -16.10
C GLY A 52 -5.04 -7.09 -14.59
N GLY A 53 -4.99 -8.29 -14.01
CA GLY A 53 -4.77 -8.49 -12.59
C GLY A 53 -3.30 -8.24 -12.25
N VAL A 54 -3.06 -7.38 -11.28
CA VAL A 54 -1.71 -6.99 -10.82
C VAL A 54 -1.42 -7.72 -9.51
N TYR A 55 -0.29 -8.40 -9.48
CA TYR A 55 0.15 -9.23 -8.36
C TYR A 55 1.57 -8.87 -7.96
N PHE A 56 1.90 -9.08 -6.69
CA PHE A 56 3.23 -8.86 -6.14
C PHE A 56 3.70 -10.06 -5.33
N SER A 57 4.97 -10.40 -5.44
CA SER A 57 5.64 -11.37 -4.57
C SER A 57 6.86 -10.72 -3.95
N TRP A 58 7.01 -10.89 -2.63
CA TRP A 58 8.25 -10.51 -1.96
C TRP A 58 9.37 -11.50 -2.30
N PRO A 59 10.64 -11.10 -2.12
CA PRO A 59 11.77 -12.02 -2.25
C PRO A 59 11.61 -13.11 -1.20
N SER A 60 11.67 -14.37 -1.64
CA SER A 60 11.57 -15.55 -0.79
C SER A 60 12.64 -16.56 -1.22
N THR A 61 13.18 -17.30 -0.25
CA THR A 61 14.07 -18.43 -0.51
C THR A 61 13.32 -19.68 -0.98
N GLU A 62 11.99 -19.67 -0.87
CA GLU A 62 11.09 -20.73 -1.31
C GLU A 62 10.39 -20.35 -2.63
N SER A 63 9.21 -20.94 -2.89
CA SER A 63 8.40 -20.57 -4.05
C SER A 63 7.77 -19.18 -3.89
N PRO A 64 7.64 -18.38 -4.96
CA PRO A 64 7.03 -17.05 -4.90
C PRO A 64 5.58 -17.08 -4.39
N SER A 65 5.28 -16.28 -3.38
CA SER A 65 3.96 -16.05 -2.79
C SER A 65 3.31 -14.82 -3.44
N TRP A 66 2.32 -15.03 -4.30
CA TRP A 66 1.67 -13.95 -5.03
C TRP A 66 0.50 -13.33 -4.26
N ILE A 67 0.53 -12.02 -4.11
CA ILE A 67 -0.51 -11.21 -3.47
C ILE A 67 -1.19 -10.35 -4.54
N TYR A 68 -2.51 -10.43 -4.65
CA TYR A 68 -3.28 -9.56 -5.55
C TYR A 68 -3.30 -8.12 -5.02
N LEU A 69 -2.82 -7.18 -5.85
CA LEU A 69 -2.79 -5.76 -5.53
C LEU A 69 -4.03 -5.03 -6.04
N GLY A 70 -4.48 -5.41 -7.22
CA GLY A 70 -5.60 -4.79 -7.90
C GLY A 70 -5.58 -4.99 -9.40
N LYS A 71 -6.34 -4.17 -10.13
CA LYS A 71 -6.53 -4.32 -11.58
C LYS A 71 -6.31 -3.04 -12.36
N ILE A 72 -5.90 -3.22 -13.62
CA ILE A 72 -5.90 -2.21 -14.67
C ILE A 72 -6.78 -2.69 -15.83
N THR A 73 -7.47 -1.77 -16.49
CA THR A 73 -8.40 -2.06 -17.60
C THR A 73 -8.28 -1.00 -18.69
N ASN A 74 -8.89 -1.19 -19.86
CA ASN A 74 -8.94 -0.15 -20.89
C ASN A 74 -9.57 1.17 -20.40
N THR A 75 -10.54 1.09 -19.47
CA THR A 75 -11.21 2.26 -18.87
C THR A 75 -10.46 2.85 -17.68
N LYS A 76 -9.62 2.04 -17.01
CA LYS A 76 -8.74 2.45 -15.92
C LYS A 76 -7.32 1.91 -16.19
N PRO A 77 -6.56 2.54 -17.10
CA PRO A 77 -5.31 1.98 -17.63
C PRO A 77 -4.12 2.10 -16.68
N SER A 78 -4.30 2.68 -15.48
CA SER A 78 -3.24 2.89 -14.51
C SER A 78 -3.72 2.74 -13.07
N ALA A 79 -2.86 2.26 -12.19
CA ALA A 79 -3.10 2.14 -10.76
C ALA A 79 -1.81 2.41 -9.95
N ILE A 80 -1.97 2.87 -8.71
CA ILE A 80 -0.87 3.14 -7.76
C ILE A 80 -1.08 2.23 -6.55
N PHE A 81 -0.01 1.57 -6.12
CA PHE A 81 0.00 0.61 -5.02
C PHE A 81 1.05 1.00 -3.98
N LYS A 82 0.68 0.93 -2.70
CA LYS A 82 1.58 1.13 -1.57
C LYS A 82 2.17 -0.22 -1.16
N ILE A 83 3.46 -0.42 -1.40
CA ILE A 83 4.12 -1.73 -1.25
C ILE A 83 4.57 -1.99 0.18
N ASN A 84 5.03 -0.98 0.91
CA ASN A 84 5.58 -1.16 2.26
C ASN A 84 4.61 -1.78 3.29
N LYS A 85 3.28 -1.66 3.10
CA LYS A 85 2.27 -2.31 3.95
C LYS A 85 2.00 -3.77 3.60
N ILE A 86 2.46 -4.24 2.44
CA ILE A 86 2.21 -5.60 1.95
C ILE A 86 3.04 -6.64 2.69
N LYS A 87 4.24 -6.27 3.16
CA LYS A 87 5.11 -7.13 3.98
C LYS A 87 4.40 -7.61 5.26
N ASP A 88 3.62 -6.71 5.88
CA ASP A 88 2.81 -7.03 7.06
C ASP A 88 1.56 -7.88 6.72
N ILE A 89 1.10 -7.81 5.47
CA ILE A 89 -0.05 -8.58 4.98
C ILE A 89 0.38 -10.03 4.72
N GLU A 90 1.54 -10.26 4.11
CA GLU A 90 2.06 -11.61 3.84
C GLU A 90 2.21 -12.43 5.13
N SER A 91 2.70 -11.81 6.21
CA SER A 91 2.82 -12.48 7.52
C SER A 91 1.48 -12.81 8.19
N LYS A 92 0.38 -12.15 7.79
CA LYS A 92 -0.96 -12.32 8.39
C LYS A 92 -1.89 -13.17 7.54
N ILE A 93 -1.67 -13.20 6.22
CA ILE A 93 -2.53 -13.90 5.27
C ILE A 93 -1.88 -15.24 4.91
N SER A 94 -2.13 -16.24 5.73
CA SER A 94 -1.87 -17.65 5.37
C SER A 94 -2.90 -18.20 4.36
N SER A 95 -3.86 -17.40 3.87
CA SER A 95 -5.09 -17.88 3.23
C SER A 95 -5.51 -17.23 1.89
N SER A 96 -4.76 -16.25 1.36
CA SER A 96 -4.96 -15.70 0.01
C SER A 96 -3.85 -16.13 -0.94
N LEU A 97 -3.37 -17.35 -0.75
CA LEU A 97 -2.39 -17.97 -1.63
C LEU A 97 -3.09 -18.31 -2.96
N VAL A 98 -2.82 -17.55 -4.01
CA VAL A 98 -3.15 -17.98 -5.37
C VAL A 98 -2.08 -18.99 -5.79
N PRO A 99 -2.40 -20.29 -5.95
CA PRO A 99 -1.39 -21.28 -6.31
C PRO A 99 -0.84 -20.99 -7.69
N SER A 100 0.49 -20.90 -7.82
CA SER A 100 1.25 -21.04 -9.07
C SER A 100 0.78 -20.23 -10.29
N LEU A 101 0.18 -19.05 -10.09
CA LEU A 101 -0.26 -18.18 -11.19
C LEU A 101 0.86 -17.98 -12.22
N PHE A 102 2.09 -17.75 -11.78
CA PHE A 102 3.23 -17.44 -12.65
C PHE A 102 4.27 -18.58 -12.69
N SER A 103 3.80 -19.84 -12.70
CA SER A 103 4.66 -21.06 -12.61
C SER A 103 5.70 -21.22 -13.74
N GLY A 104 5.59 -20.46 -14.84
CA GLY A 104 6.57 -20.41 -15.92
C GLY A 104 7.82 -19.58 -15.62
N PHE A 105 7.86 -18.82 -14.51
CA PHE A 105 9.05 -18.08 -14.10
C PHE A 105 10.02 -19.03 -13.37
N GLN A 106 10.82 -19.78 -14.12
CA GLN A 106 11.97 -20.46 -13.53
C GLN A 106 12.95 -19.40 -13.01
N HIS A 107 13.18 -19.45 -11.71
CA HIS A 107 14.05 -18.61 -10.90
C HIS A 107 15.53 -18.77 -11.34
N GLN A 108 15.88 -18.36 -12.56
CA GLN A 108 17.26 -18.46 -13.06
C GLN A 108 18.07 -17.17 -12.87
N THR A 109 17.46 -16.05 -12.48
CA THR A 109 18.19 -14.76 -12.47
C THR A 109 17.80 -13.75 -11.38
N ALA A 110 16.83 -14.02 -10.50
CA ALA A 110 16.52 -13.08 -9.43
C ALA A 110 17.49 -13.30 -8.26
N ILE A 111 18.30 -12.28 -7.99
CA ILE A 111 19.07 -12.18 -6.75
C ILE A 111 18.06 -12.33 -5.59
N PRO A 112 18.38 -13.02 -4.48
CA PRO A 112 17.46 -13.26 -3.35
C PRO A 112 16.83 -12.00 -2.71
N THR A 113 17.18 -10.81 -3.19
CA THR A 113 16.76 -9.49 -2.72
C THR A 113 15.67 -8.83 -3.57
N ASP A 114 15.33 -9.39 -4.74
CA ASP A 114 14.46 -8.73 -5.70
C ASP A 114 13.01 -9.24 -5.57
N GLY A 115 12.06 -8.31 -5.44
CA GLY A 115 10.63 -8.63 -5.48
C GLY A 115 10.19 -8.90 -6.91
N LEU A 116 9.01 -9.49 -7.10
CA LEU A 116 8.44 -9.73 -8.42
C LEU A 116 7.08 -9.04 -8.54
N LEU A 117 6.89 -8.30 -9.64
CA LEU A 117 5.57 -7.80 -10.03
C LEU A 117 5.06 -8.59 -11.23
N GLY A 118 3.85 -9.13 -11.11
CA GLY A 118 3.17 -9.93 -12.13
C GLY A 118 1.92 -9.23 -12.64
N ILE A 119 1.65 -9.33 -13.94
CA ILE A 119 0.40 -8.92 -14.57
C ILE A 119 -0.16 -10.13 -15.32
N SER A 120 -1.40 -10.51 -15.00
CA SER A 120 -2.13 -11.60 -15.63
C SER A 120 -3.34 -11.05 -16.37
N VAL A 121 -3.48 -11.37 -17.65
CA VAL A 121 -4.60 -10.95 -18.50
C VAL A 121 -5.79 -11.89 -18.25
N GLU A 122 -6.83 -11.36 -17.62
CA GLU A 122 -7.96 -12.13 -17.09
C GLU A 122 -9.31 -11.52 -17.52
N PRO A 123 -10.38 -12.31 -17.64
CA PRO A 123 -11.73 -11.80 -17.86
C PRO A 123 -12.14 -10.80 -16.77
N LEU A 124 -12.78 -9.69 -17.17
CA LEU A 124 -13.22 -8.65 -16.24
C LEU A 124 -14.13 -9.19 -15.13
N THR A 125 -14.96 -10.18 -15.44
CA THR A 125 -15.84 -10.85 -14.48
C THR A 125 -15.09 -11.55 -13.35
N GLN A 126 -13.90 -12.13 -13.63
CA GLN A 126 -13.04 -12.73 -12.61
C GLN A 126 -12.37 -11.65 -11.76
N LEU A 127 -11.86 -10.60 -12.39
CA LEU A 127 -11.22 -9.47 -11.70
C LEU A 127 -12.17 -8.64 -10.82
N GLU A 128 -13.49 -8.76 -11.02
CA GLU A 128 -14.52 -8.15 -10.16
C GLU A 128 -14.77 -8.94 -8.88
N GLN A 129 -14.52 -10.26 -8.90
CA GLN A 129 -14.69 -11.13 -7.74
C GLN A 129 -13.47 -11.11 -6.80
N GLN A 130 -12.32 -10.66 -7.30
CA GLN A 130 -11.09 -10.57 -6.51
C GLN A 130 -11.13 -9.38 -5.55
N ILE A 131 -10.85 -9.66 -4.27
CA ILE A 131 -10.83 -8.66 -3.21
C ILE A 131 -9.43 -8.07 -3.11
N GLN A 132 -9.33 -6.75 -3.28
CA GLN A 132 -8.11 -6.00 -3.02
C GLN A 132 -7.93 -5.80 -1.51
N PRO A 133 -6.74 -6.07 -0.94
CA PRO A 133 -6.49 -5.73 0.45
C PRO A 133 -6.59 -4.21 0.67
N HIS A 134 -7.36 -3.80 1.68
CA HIS A 134 -7.73 -2.40 1.94
C HIS A 134 -6.55 -1.44 2.14
N ASP A 135 -5.39 -1.96 2.55
CA ASP A 135 -4.20 -1.17 2.89
C ASP A 135 -3.29 -0.83 1.70
N ILE A 136 -3.52 -1.44 0.53
CA ILE A 136 -2.62 -1.34 -0.64
C ILE A 136 -2.97 -0.14 -1.53
N THR A 137 -4.23 0.31 -1.47
CA THR A 137 -4.64 1.51 -2.18
C THR A 137 -4.20 2.74 -1.38
N PRO A 138 -3.47 3.71 -1.97
CA PRO A 138 -3.17 4.97 -1.31
C PRO A 138 -4.47 5.76 -1.13
N SER A 139 -5.18 5.50 -0.02
CA SER A 139 -6.43 6.17 0.32
C SER A 139 -6.15 7.34 1.26
N THR A 140 -6.50 8.54 0.78
CA THR A 140 -6.50 9.77 1.60
C THR A 140 -7.45 9.66 2.80
N VAL A 141 -8.51 8.86 2.67
CA VAL A 141 -9.49 8.61 3.73
C VAL A 141 -8.90 7.83 4.89
N ALA A 142 -8.13 6.75 4.63
CA ALA A 142 -7.46 6.01 5.70
C ALA A 142 -6.42 6.88 6.43
N SER A 143 -5.72 7.76 5.70
CA SER A 143 -4.78 8.71 6.32
C SER A 143 -5.49 9.76 7.19
N ASN A 144 -6.72 10.15 6.85
CA ASN A 144 -7.50 11.10 7.65
C ASN A 144 -8.02 10.45 8.95
N VAL A 145 -8.48 9.20 8.89
CA VAL A 145 -8.91 8.46 10.09
C VAL A 145 -7.72 8.21 11.02
N GLU A 146 -6.56 7.83 10.47
CA GLU A 146 -5.33 7.65 11.25
C GLU A 146 -4.88 8.96 11.90
N PHE A 147 -4.93 10.09 11.15
CA PHE A 147 -4.64 11.41 11.67
C PHE A 147 -5.57 11.79 12.83
N VAL A 148 -6.89 11.65 12.67
CA VAL A 148 -7.87 11.99 13.71
C VAL A 148 -7.64 11.12 14.95
N SER A 149 -7.38 9.83 14.78
CA SER A 149 -7.07 8.93 15.90
C SER A 149 -5.80 9.34 16.65
N LYS A 150 -4.70 9.61 15.93
CA LYS A 150 -3.45 10.09 16.53
C LYS A 150 -3.62 11.45 17.23
N MET A 151 -4.38 12.36 16.64
CA MET A 151 -4.69 13.67 17.22
C MET A 151 -5.47 13.53 18.54
N LEU A 152 -6.52 12.72 18.55
CA LEU A 152 -7.34 12.50 19.74
C LEU A 152 -6.54 11.81 20.86
N ASN A 153 -5.75 10.80 20.52
CA ASN A 153 -4.86 10.14 21.49
C ASN A 153 -3.84 11.12 22.07
N ASN A 154 -3.23 11.97 21.23
CA ASN A 154 -2.31 13.01 21.69
C ASN A 154 -3.01 14.00 22.63
N PHE A 155 -4.21 14.44 22.28
CA PHE A 155 -5.02 15.36 23.11
C PHE A 155 -5.32 14.77 24.48
N VAL A 156 -5.86 13.55 24.53
CA VAL A 156 -6.22 12.87 25.78
C VAL A 156 -4.98 12.66 26.64
N ASN A 157 -3.89 12.12 26.08
CA ASN A 157 -2.64 11.91 26.82
C ASN A 157 -2.08 13.22 27.41
N TYR A 158 -2.14 14.31 26.65
CA TYR A 158 -1.71 15.61 27.14
C TYR A 158 -2.61 16.09 28.29
N VAL A 159 -3.93 16.15 28.09
CA VAL A 159 -4.89 16.63 29.09
C VAL A 159 -4.83 15.79 30.37
N THR A 160 -4.79 14.47 30.24
CA THR A 160 -4.72 13.54 31.38
C THR A 160 -3.44 13.71 32.18
N SER A 161 -2.32 14.11 31.55
CA SER A 161 -1.06 14.36 32.27
C SER A 161 -1.11 15.55 33.24
N PHE A 162 -2.10 16.43 33.11
CA PHE A 162 -2.31 17.60 33.98
C PHE A 162 -3.53 17.47 34.90
N VAL A 163 -4.12 16.28 35.01
CA VAL A 163 -5.23 16.03 35.94
C VAL A 163 -4.75 16.24 37.38
N GLN A 164 -5.49 17.05 38.12
CA GLN A 164 -5.27 17.27 39.55
C GLN A 164 -6.45 16.67 40.33
N ASN A 165 -6.13 15.94 41.40
CA ASN A 165 -7.12 15.43 42.33
C ASN A 165 -7.44 16.53 43.36
N VAL A 166 -8.72 16.84 43.53
CA VAL A 166 -9.14 17.84 44.52
C VAL A 166 -9.20 17.20 45.91
N PRO A 167 -8.42 17.67 46.91
CA PRO A 167 -8.38 17.07 48.23
C PRO A 167 -9.77 17.05 48.88
N GLY A 168 -10.21 15.88 49.35
CA GLY A 168 -11.51 15.71 50.00
C GLY A 168 -12.68 15.42 49.07
N THR A 169 -12.45 15.30 47.76
CA THR A 169 -13.46 14.86 46.78
C THR A 169 -12.86 13.82 45.84
N SER A 170 -13.70 12.99 45.21
CA SER A 170 -13.26 12.08 44.14
C SER A 170 -13.24 12.76 42.76
N GLU A 171 -13.27 14.09 42.71
CA GLU A 171 -13.31 14.86 41.46
C GLU A 171 -11.92 15.12 40.91
N GLN A 172 -11.79 14.93 39.59
CA GLN A 172 -10.60 15.21 38.82
C GLN A 172 -10.82 16.50 38.04
N ILE A 173 -9.92 17.48 38.21
CA ILE A 173 -10.01 18.76 37.52
C ILE A 173 -8.84 18.92 36.54
N VAL A 174 -9.13 19.56 35.41
CA VAL A 174 -8.15 19.99 34.42
C VAL A 174 -8.30 21.50 34.23
N PRO A 175 -7.23 22.29 34.43
CA PRO A 175 -7.28 23.72 34.15
C PRO A 175 -7.53 23.99 32.67
N LEU A 176 -8.46 24.90 32.36
CA LEU A 176 -8.79 25.27 30.98
C LEU A 176 -7.57 25.81 30.18
N SER A 177 -6.62 26.43 30.88
CA SER A 177 -5.37 26.93 30.29
C SER A 177 -4.54 25.83 29.62
N ILE A 178 -4.61 24.59 30.11
CA ILE A 178 -3.91 23.43 29.52
C ILE A 178 -4.51 23.11 28.14
N ILE A 179 -5.84 23.13 28.02
CA ILE A 179 -6.54 22.88 26.75
C ILE A 179 -6.16 23.96 25.72
N GLN A 180 -6.15 25.24 26.13
CA GLN A 180 -5.76 26.35 25.26
C GLN A 180 -4.29 26.26 24.82
N THR A 181 -3.41 25.82 25.71
CA THR A 181 -1.98 25.62 25.43
C THR A 181 -1.76 24.50 24.43
N TRP A 182 -2.46 23.36 24.60
CA TRP A 182 -2.42 22.27 23.63
C TRP A 182 -2.88 22.73 22.25
N TYR A 183 -4.02 23.42 22.19
CA TYR A 183 -4.59 23.92 20.94
C TYR A 183 -3.60 24.83 20.20
N SER A 184 -3.05 25.83 20.90
CA SER A 184 -2.10 26.79 20.30
C SER A 184 -0.83 26.10 19.79
N ASN A 185 -0.29 25.15 20.55
CA ASN A 185 0.89 24.37 20.15
C ASN A 185 0.61 23.48 18.94
N PHE A 186 -0.55 22.82 18.92
CA PHE A 186 -0.97 21.98 17.80
C PHE A 186 -1.18 22.80 16.53
N GLN A 187 -1.83 23.96 16.64
CA GLN A 187 -2.04 24.89 15.53
C GLN A 187 -0.72 25.38 14.95
N ARG A 188 0.25 25.77 15.80
CA ARG A 188 1.58 26.18 15.35
C ARG A 188 2.29 25.07 14.59
N ARG A 189 2.31 23.85 15.14
CA ARG A 189 2.95 22.69 14.48
C ARG A 189 2.28 22.35 13.14
N MET A 190 0.96 22.47 13.07
CA MET A 190 0.21 22.25 11.83
C MET A 190 0.50 23.31 10.76
N ALA A 191 0.65 24.58 11.15
CA ALA A 191 0.98 25.67 10.24
C ALA A 191 2.42 25.55 9.70
N GLU A 192 3.36 25.10 10.54
CA GLU A 192 4.76 24.88 10.15
C GLU A 192 4.92 23.64 9.25
N ASN A 193 4.24 22.55 9.57
CA ASN A 193 4.30 21.32 8.80
C ASN A 193 2.95 20.59 8.82
N PRO A 194 2.16 20.62 7.73
CA PRO A 194 0.88 19.90 7.63
C PRO A 194 0.97 18.37 7.84
N ASN A 195 2.16 17.77 7.74
CA ASN A 195 2.42 16.35 7.94
C ASN A 195 3.15 16.02 9.26
N PHE A 196 3.24 16.95 10.23
CA PHE A 196 3.98 16.76 11.49
C PHE A 196 3.53 15.55 12.35
N TRP A 197 2.34 15.03 12.07
CA TRP A 197 1.71 13.92 12.78
C TRP A 197 2.09 12.54 12.23
N LYS A 198 2.72 12.50 11.05
CA LYS A 198 3.26 11.29 10.43
C LYS A 198 4.62 10.98 11.04
#